data_AF-A0A4V1CJW7-F1
#
_entry.id   AF-A0A4V1CJW7-F1
#
_cell.length_a   1.000
_cell.length_b   1.000
_cell.length_c   1.000
_cell.angle_alpha   90.00
_cell.angle_beta   90.00
_cell.angle_gamma   90.00
#
_symmetry.space_group_name_H-M   'P 1'
#
loop_
_entity.id
_entity.type
_entity.pdbx_description
1 polymer ?
#
loop_
_entity_poly.entity_id
_entity_poly.type
_entity_poly.pdbx_seq_one_letter_code
_entity_poly.pdbx_strand_id
1 'polypeptide(L)'
;MEIVISRCRLAGALPHYIYRALVPAEGIAAERCAIAGTVAAPGIAGRIACIRIAPFIAPERYLATHPVERTALASRVGAVGRRIEWLIIGAFFPEMTPQSLPIVFELDRAPGDACVWADVDDLTGVFDRVEREFASLTAIDLGLRQGDGLRAA
;
A
#
# COMPACT_ATOMS: atom_id res chain seq x y z
N MET A 1 -1.08 -2.84 -13.22
CA MET A 1 -2.20 -2.17 -12.50
C MET A 1 -1.69 -0.89 -11.88
N GLU A 2 -2.55 0.09 -11.68
CA GLU A 2 -2.16 1.39 -11.14
C GLU A 2 -2.30 1.43 -9.61
N ILE A 3 -1.41 2.15 -8.93
CA ILE A 3 -1.48 2.44 -7.51
C ILE A 3 -1.21 3.92 -7.22
N VAL A 4 -1.70 4.37 -6.06
CA VAL A 4 -1.46 5.69 -5.50
C VAL A 4 -0.54 5.57 -4.29
N ILE A 5 0.52 6.37 -4.28
CA ILE A 5 1.52 6.37 -3.21
C ILE A 5 1.62 7.80 -2.70
N SER A 6 1.50 7.99 -1.39
CA SER A 6 1.38 9.32 -0.81
C SER A 6 2.20 9.49 0.46
N ARG A 7 2.76 10.69 0.62
CA ARG A 7 3.26 11.23 1.88
C ARG A 7 2.34 12.37 2.31
N CYS A 8 1.75 12.28 3.48
CA CYS A 8 0.90 13.33 4.03
C CYS A 8 1.40 13.80 5.38
N ARG A 9 1.60 15.10 5.53
CA ARG A 9 1.99 15.74 6.76
C ARG A 9 0.83 15.75 7.74
N LEU A 10 1.11 15.39 8.99
CA LEU A 10 0.20 15.56 10.10
C LEU A 10 0.25 17.01 10.59
N ALA A 11 -0.92 17.56 10.89
CA ALA A 11 -1.01 18.87 11.51
C ALA A 11 -0.27 18.86 12.87
N GLY A 12 0.61 19.84 13.08
CA GLY A 12 1.42 19.94 14.29
C GLY A 12 2.73 20.68 14.05
N ALA A 13 3.45 20.92 15.15
CA ALA A 13 4.76 21.58 15.11
C ALA A 13 5.86 20.66 14.56
N LEU A 14 5.81 19.37 14.89
CA LEU A 14 6.78 18.38 14.42
C LEU A 14 6.48 17.93 12.99
N PRO A 15 7.51 17.65 12.18
CA PRO A 15 7.40 17.14 10.81
C PRO A 15 7.03 15.65 10.80
N HIS A 16 5.83 15.33 11.28
CA HIS A 16 5.28 13.98 11.27
C HIS A 16 4.51 13.70 9.97
N TYR A 17 4.68 12.49 9.43
CA TYR A 17 4.07 12.06 8.19
C TYR A 17 3.41 10.69 8.29
N ILE A 18 2.37 10.50 7.50
CA ILE A 18 1.79 9.20 7.17
C ILE A 18 2.13 8.90 5.72
N TYR A 19 2.74 7.74 5.49
CA TYR A 19 2.94 7.18 4.16
C TYR A 19 1.89 6.11 3.88
N ARG A 20 1.41 6.04 2.63
CA ARG A 20 0.43 5.04 2.21
C ARG A 20 0.71 4.61 0.78
N ALA A 21 0.52 3.32 0.50
CA ALA A 21 0.28 2.83 -0.85
C ALA A 21 -1.14 2.26 -0.92
N LEU A 22 -1.87 2.63 -1.96
CA LEU A 22 -3.30 2.38 -2.12
C LEU A 22 -3.58 1.94 -3.55
N VAL A 23 -4.53 1.01 -3.69
CA VAL A 23 -5.02 0.58 -5.01
C VAL A 23 -6.34 1.31 -5.27
N PRO A 24 -6.52 2.04 -6.39
CA PRO A 24 -7.82 2.57 -6.78
C PRO A 24 -8.88 1.47 -6.82
N ALA A 25 -10.06 1.74 -6.25
CA ALA A 25 -11.14 0.74 -6.20
C ALA A 25 -11.85 0.55 -7.56
N GLU A 26 -11.64 1.48 -8.50
CA GLU A 26 -12.17 1.39 -9.85
C GLU A 26 -11.62 0.16 -10.57
N GLY A 27 -12.53 -0.64 -11.16
CA GLY A 27 -12.16 -1.89 -11.84
C GLY A 27 -11.88 -3.09 -10.93
N ILE A 28 -11.94 -2.93 -9.60
CA ILE A 28 -11.77 -4.06 -8.66
C ILE A 28 -13.11 -4.78 -8.42
N ALA A 29 -13.06 -6.11 -8.39
CA ALA A 29 -14.22 -6.96 -8.13
C ALA A 29 -14.96 -6.56 -6.84
N ALA A 30 -16.30 -6.48 -6.92
CA ALA A 30 -17.15 -5.97 -5.85
C ALA A 30 -17.02 -6.80 -4.56
N GLU A 31 -16.85 -8.12 -4.66
CA GLU A 31 -16.66 -9.03 -3.54
C GLU A 31 -15.40 -8.69 -2.75
N ARG A 32 -14.31 -8.33 -3.45
CA ARG A 32 -13.05 -7.92 -2.84
C ARG A 32 -13.20 -6.56 -2.16
N CYS A 33 -13.87 -5.61 -2.80
CA CYS A 33 -14.18 -4.30 -2.21
C CYS A 33 -15.05 -4.43 -0.95
N ALA A 34 -16.05 -5.31 -0.95
CA ALA A 34 -16.95 -5.54 0.18
C ALA A 34 -16.21 -6.06 1.41
N ILE A 35 -15.21 -6.93 1.22
CA ILE A 35 -14.42 -7.52 2.30
C ILE A 35 -13.30 -6.58 2.76
N ALA A 36 -12.66 -5.90 1.81
CA ALA A 36 -11.56 -5.00 2.10
C ALA A 36 -12.01 -3.69 2.75
N GLY A 37 -13.25 -3.27 2.45
CA GLY A 37 -13.70 -1.90 2.62
C GLY A 37 -12.98 -0.95 1.65
N THR A 38 -13.49 0.27 1.56
CA THR A 38 -12.86 1.35 0.81
C THR A 38 -12.36 2.43 1.76
N VAL A 39 -11.19 2.99 1.46
CA VAL A 39 -10.64 4.16 2.12
C VAL A 39 -10.49 5.28 1.10
N ALA A 40 -10.79 6.51 1.50
CA ALA A 40 -10.51 7.67 0.64
C ALA A 40 -9.01 7.92 0.57
N ALA A 41 -8.49 8.12 -0.64
CA ALA A 41 -7.13 8.62 -0.84
C ALA A 41 -6.96 10.01 -0.18
N PRO A 42 -5.72 10.46 0.08
CA PRO A 42 -5.48 11.81 0.55
C PRO A 42 -6.01 12.90 -0.40
N GLY A 43 -6.16 14.12 0.12
CA GLY A 43 -6.66 15.25 -0.67
C GLY A 43 -5.83 15.53 -1.91
N ILE A 44 -4.50 15.43 -1.77
CA ILE A 44 -3.52 15.58 -2.85
C ILE A 44 -3.68 14.52 -3.96
N ALA A 45 -4.35 13.40 -3.67
CA ALA A 45 -4.67 12.33 -4.61
C ALA A 45 -6.13 12.39 -5.12
N GLY A 46 -6.87 13.47 -4.83
CA GLY A 46 -8.23 13.68 -5.33
C GLY A 46 -9.34 12.97 -4.55
N ARG A 47 -9.06 12.42 -3.35
CA ARG A 47 -10.06 11.75 -2.49
C ARG A 47 -10.79 10.55 -3.14
N ILE A 48 -10.18 9.93 -4.15
CA ILE A 48 -10.75 8.75 -4.82
C ILE A 48 -10.91 7.57 -3.84
N ALA A 49 -11.84 6.67 -4.14
CA ALA A 49 -12.01 5.44 -3.38
C ALA A 49 -10.86 4.47 -3.68
N CYS A 50 -10.22 3.98 -2.64
CA CYS A 50 -9.10 3.06 -2.72
C CYS A 50 -9.27 1.87 -1.77
N ILE A 51 -8.45 0.85 -1.98
CA ILE A 51 -8.32 -0.34 -1.16
C ILE A 51 -6.89 -0.41 -0.61
N ARG A 52 -6.75 -0.97 0.60
CA ARG A 52 -5.44 -1.25 1.20
C ARG A 52 -4.77 -2.45 0.54
N ILE A 53 -3.45 -2.46 0.47
CA ILE A 53 -2.66 -3.55 -0.13
C ILE A 53 -3.00 -4.90 0.51
N ALA A 54 -3.03 -5.00 1.84
CA ALA A 54 -3.26 -6.28 2.54
C ALA A 54 -4.55 -7.03 2.10
N PRO A 55 -5.75 -6.44 2.18
CA PRO A 55 -6.95 -7.13 1.70
C PRO A 55 -6.98 -7.31 0.17
N PHE A 56 -6.25 -6.47 -0.58
CA PHE A 56 -6.13 -6.61 -2.03
C PHE A 56 -5.35 -7.88 -2.44
N ILE A 57 -4.23 -8.15 -1.76
CA ILE A 57 -3.40 -9.34 -2.03
C ILE A 57 -4.02 -10.64 -1.50
N ALA A 58 -5.05 -10.54 -0.67
CA ALA A 58 -5.64 -11.69 0.00
C ALA A 58 -6.13 -12.74 -1.02
N PRO A 59 -5.82 -14.02 -0.79
CA PRO A 59 -6.17 -15.09 -1.72
C PRO A 59 -7.69 -15.32 -1.73
N GLU A 60 -8.24 -15.93 -2.78
CA GLU A 60 -9.69 -16.15 -2.90
C GLU A 60 -10.29 -16.90 -1.70
N ARG A 61 -9.56 -17.88 -1.14
CA ARG A 61 -10.01 -18.57 0.07
C ARG A 61 -10.21 -17.62 1.26
N TYR A 62 -9.42 -16.56 1.37
CA TYR A 62 -9.63 -15.53 2.40
C TYR A 62 -10.98 -14.82 2.21
N LEU A 63 -11.40 -14.63 0.96
CA LEU A 63 -12.68 -14.01 0.64
C LEU A 63 -13.85 -14.94 0.95
N ALA A 64 -13.67 -16.25 0.76
CA ALA A 64 -14.70 -17.26 0.98
C ALA A 64 -14.88 -17.73 2.43
N THR A 65 -13.83 -17.67 3.27
CA THR A 65 -13.85 -18.19 4.66
C THR A 65 -14.75 -17.36 5.59
N HIS A 66 -15.34 -17.95 6.63
CA HIS A 66 -16.12 -17.19 7.62
C HIS A 66 -15.21 -16.25 8.46
N PRO A 67 -15.61 -15.02 8.85
CA PRO A 67 -14.74 -14.05 9.51
C PRO A 67 -13.94 -14.57 10.72
N VAL A 68 -14.55 -15.41 11.56
CA VAL A 68 -13.90 -16.01 12.75
C VAL A 68 -12.72 -16.90 12.38
N GLU A 69 -12.84 -17.65 11.29
CA GLU A 69 -11.84 -18.60 10.80
C GLU A 69 -10.69 -17.89 10.05
N ARG A 70 -10.87 -16.61 9.68
CA ARG A 70 -9.86 -15.83 8.95
C ARG A 70 -8.69 -15.40 9.82
N THR A 71 -8.79 -15.43 11.15
CA THR A 71 -7.85 -14.78 12.07
C THR A 71 -6.37 -15.12 11.79
N ALA A 72 -6.05 -16.41 11.61
CA ALA A 72 -4.68 -16.84 11.33
C ALA A 72 -4.18 -16.37 9.96
N LEU A 73 -5.04 -16.40 8.94
CA LEU A 73 -4.70 -15.95 7.59
C LEU A 73 -4.63 -14.41 7.51
N ALA A 74 -5.49 -13.70 8.24
CA ALA A 74 -5.54 -12.24 8.29
C ALA A 74 -4.24 -11.65 8.82
N SER A 75 -3.64 -12.24 9.86
CA SER A 75 -2.35 -11.79 10.40
C SER A 75 -1.23 -11.90 9.35
N ARG A 76 -1.16 -13.04 8.65
CA ARG A 76 -0.15 -13.30 7.61
C ARG A 76 -0.36 -12.40 6.40
N VAL A 77 -1.60 -12.26 5.93
CA VAL A 77 -1.97 -11.32 4.86
C VAL A 77 -1.62 -9.89 5.23
N GLY A 78 -1.86 -9.49 6.49
CA GLY A 78 -1.46 -8.18 7.02
C GLY A 78 0.05 -7.96 7.00
N ALA A 79 0.84 -8.96 7.39
CA ALA A 79 2.30 -8.89 7.39
C ALA A 79 2.86 -8.78 5.96
N VAL A 80 2.40 -9.63 5.04
CA VAL A 80 2.77 -9.58 3.62
C VAL A 80 2.35 -8.25 3.00
N GLY A 81 1.13 -7.79 3.27
CA GLY A 81 0.61 -6.52 2.77
C GLY A 81 1.42 -5.33 3.26
N ARG A 82 1.80 -5.29 4.54
CA ARG A 82 2.68 -4.25 5.11
C ARG A 82 4.07 -4.26 4.49
N ARG A 83 4.62 -5.44 4.20
CA ARG A 83 5.93 -5.58 3.53
C ARG A 83 5.88 -5.05 2.10
N ILE A 84 4.84 -5.39 1.34
CA ILE A 84 4.62 -4.88 -0.01
C ILE A 84 4.41 -3.36 0.01
N GLU A 85 3.59 -2.85 0.92
CA GLU A 85 3.37 -1.40 1.08
C GLU A 85 4.67 -0.67 1.42
N TRP A 86 5.50 -1.23 2.31
CA TRP A 86 6.84 -0.70 2.62
C TRP A 86 7.76 -0.69 1.39
N LEU A 87 7.83 -1.78 0.62
CA LEU A 87 8.65 -1.89 -0.59
C LEU A 87 8.24 -0.83 -1.63
N ILE A 88 6.94 -0.68 -1.84
CA ILE A 88 6.38 0.32 -2.74
C ILE A 88 6.76 1.72 -2.25
N ILE A 89 6.46 2.07 -1.00
CA ILE A 89 6.72 3.42 -0.49
C ILE A 89 8.23 3.74 -0.55
N GLY A 90 9.09 2.81 -0.14
CA GLY A 90 10.55 3.02 -0.16
C GLY A 90 11.12 3.22 -1.57
N ALA A 91 10.46 2.70 -2.61
CA ALA A 91 10.88 2.93 -3.99
C ALA A 91 10.61 4.36 -4.49
N PHE A 92 9.62 5.06 -3.93
CA PHE A 92 9.22 6.41 -4.37
C PHE A 92 9.51 7.53 -3.35
N PHE A 93 9.64 7.18 -2.07
CA PHE A 93 9.96 8.09 -0.97
C PHE A 93 11.21 7.59 -0.25
N PRO A 94 12.42 7.76 -0.83
CA PRO A 94 13.67 7.22 -0.30
C PRO A 94 14.05 7.82 1.07
N GLU A 95 13.43 8.93 1.47
CA GLU A 95 13.56 9.48 2.82
C GLU A 95 12.89 8.63 3.91
N MET A 96 11.99 7.70 3.55
CA MET A 96 11.41 6.71 4.47
C MET A 96 12.42 5.58 4.70
N THR A 97 13.36 5.81 5.62
CA THR A 97 14.50 4.92 5.93
C THR A 97 14.24 3.73 6.87
N PRO A 98 13.17 3.65 7.69
CA PRO A 98 12.93 2.48 8.52
C PRO A 98 12.83 1.19 7.71
N GLN A 99 13.23 0.05 8.29
CA GLN A 99 13.18 -1.27 7.64
C GLN A 99 11.78 -1.92 7.66
N SER A 100 10.76 -1.19 8.11
CA SER A 100 9.36 -1.61 8.12
C SER A 100 8.46 -0.39 8.07
N LEU A 101 7.20 -0.55 7.61
CA LEU A 101 6.26 0.56 7.48
C LEU A 101 5.88 1.15 8.85
N PRO A 102 6.31 2.38 9.19
CA PRO A 102 5.90 3.03 10.42
C PRO A 102 4.44 3.50 10.32
N ILE A 103 3.77 3.63 11.47
CA ILE A 103 2.42 4.21 11.52
C ILE A 103 2.49 5.72 11.27
N VAL A 104 3.45 6.37 11.91
CA VAL A 104 3.81 7.79 11.76
C VAL A 104 5.33 7.85 11.69
N PHE A 105 5.86 8.67 10.79
CA PHE A 105 7.30 8.85 10.61
C PHE A 105 7.69 10.31 10.75
N GLU A 106 8.73 10.59 11.51
CA GLU A 106 9.31 11.91 11.65
C GLU A 106 10.45 12.09 10.64
N LEU A 107 10.52 13.25 9.98
CA LEU A 107 11.62 13.61 9.09
C LEU A 107 12.38 14.82 9.65
N ASP A 108 13.71 14.84 9.49
CA ASP A 108 14.52 16.02 9.86
C ASP A 108 14.15 17.27 9.04
N ARG A 109 13.70 17.06 7.80
CA ARG A 109 13.21 18.12 6.91
C ARG A 109 11.68 18.16 6.96
N ALA A 110 11.11 19.31 6.62
CA ALA A 110 9.66 19.51 6.61
C ALA A 110 9.08 19.59 5.17
N PRO A 111 9.24 18.57 4.31
CA PRO A 111 8.70 18.63 2.96
C PRO A 111 7.16 18.63 2.99
N GLY A 112 6.54 19.13 1.92
CA GLY A 112 5.08 19.17 1.80
C GLY A 112 4.44 17.78 1.61
N ASP A 113 3.12 17.78 1.47
CA ASP A 113 2.41 16.60 0.98
C ASP A 113 2.90 16.23 -0.42
N ALA A 114 2.88 14.94 -0.75
CA ALA A 114 3.25 14.46 -2.07
C ALA A 114 2.42 13.24 -2.45
N CYS A 115 2.17 13.08 -3.74
CA CYS A 115 1.43 11.97 -4.32
C CYS A 115 2.10 11.52 -5.62
N VAL A 116 2.23 10.22 -5.80
CA VAL A 116 2.73 9.60 -7.01
C VAL A 116 1.74 8.53 -7.46
N TRP A 117 1.50 8.49 -8.76
CA TRP A 117 0.77 7.42 -9.43
C TRP A 117 1.78 6.53 -10.14
N ALA A 118 1.65 5.22 -9.97
CA ALA A 118 2.63 4.27 -10.49
C ALA A 118 1.96 2.99 -10.98
N ASP A 119 2.58 2.38 -11.99
CA ASP A 119 2.23 1.04 -12.45
C ASP A 119 3.02 -0.03 -11.71
N VAL A 120 2.31 -1.11 -11.35
CA VAL A 120 2.87 -2.30 -10.68
C VAL A 120 2.26 -3.55 -11.32
N ASP A 121 2.87 -4.72 -11.11
CA ASP A 121 2.28 -5.98 -11.55
C ASP A 121 0.94 -6.25 -10.86
N ASP A 122 0.09 -7.10 -11.45
CA ASP A 122 -1.17 -7.44 -10.78
C ASP A 122 -0.91 -8.12 -9.42
N LEU A 123 -1.31 -7.44 -8.35
CA LEU A 123 -1.19 -7.93 -6.98
C LEU A 123 -2.46 -8.66 -6.51
N THR A 124 -3.46 -8.84 -7.36
CA THR A 124 -4.72 -9.50 -6.99
C THR A 124 -4.46 -10.93 -6.54
N GLY A 125 -4.79 -11.25 -5.28
CA GLY A 125 -4.69 -12.63 -4.76
C GLY A 125 -3.27 -13.21 -4.71
N VAL A 126 -2.25 -12.39 -4.90
CA VAL A 126 -0.83 -12.80 -5.02
C VAL A 126 -0.27 -13.46 -3.76
N PHE A 127 -0.93 -13.32 -2.61
CA PHE A 127 -0.44 -13.75 -1.29
C PHE A 127 0.27 -15.10 -1.27
N ASP A 128 -0.30 -16.15 -1.86
CA ASP A 128 0.29 -17.50 -1.81
C ASP A 128 1.65 -17.61 -2.51
N ARG A 129 1.84 -16.81 -3.56
CA ARG A 129 3.09 -16.74 -4.31
C ARG A 129 4.14 -16.02 -3.48
N VAL A 130 3.83 -14.81 -3.00
CA VAL A 130 4.81 -13.94 -2.32
C VAL A 130 5.09 -14.33 -0.88
N GLU A 131 4.17 -15.03 -0.21
CA GLU A 131 4.38 -15.44 1.18
C GLU A 131 5.58 -16.40 1.32
N ARG A 132 5.75 -17.30 0.36
CA ARG A 132 6.88 -18.24 0.35
C ARG A 132 8.23 -17.53 0.26
N GLU A 133 8.24 -16.37 -0.38
CA GLU A 133 9.42 -15.56 -0.67
C GLU A 133 9.45 -14.29 0.20
N PHE A 134 8.67 -14.24 1.28
CA PHE A 134 8.43 -13.02 2.07
C PHE A 134 9.73 -12.32 2.52
N ALA A 135 10.74 -13.11 2.89
CA ALA A 135 12.03 -12.59 3.35
C ALA A 135 12.91 -12.03 2.21
N SER A 136 12.76 -12.54 0.98
CA SER A 136 13.54 -12.14 -0.18
C SER A 136 12.83 -11.14 -1.08
N LEU A 137 11.55 -10.83 -0.81
CA LEU A 137 10.74 -9.94 -1.63
C LEU A 137 11.36 -8.54 -1.75
N THR A 138 11.53 -8.08 -2.99
CA THR A 138 12.06 -6.78 -3.38
C THR A 138 11.04 -5.96 -4.18
N ALA A 139 11.35 -4.68 -4.40
CA ALA A 139 10.52 -3.80 -5.24
C ALA A 139 10.45 -4.27 -6.71
N ILE A 140 11.50 -4.93 -7.20
CA ILE A 140 11.58 -5.44 -8.58
C ILE A 140 10.58 -6.59 -8.76
N ASP A 141 10.43 -7.44 -7.76
CA ASP A 141 9.48 -8.57 -7.79
C ASP A 141 8.01 -8.14 -7.84
N LEU A 142 7.74 -6.85 -7.61
CA LEU A 142 6.42 -6.23 -7.71
C LEU A 142 6.17 -5.56 -9.06
N GLY A 143 7.11 -5.66 -10.00
CA GLY A 143 7.02 -5.04 -11.32
C GLY A 143 7.04 -3.51 -11.28
N LEU A 144 7.56 -2.92 -10.19
CA LEU A 144 7.66 -1.48 -10.05
C LEU A 144 8.59 -0.91 -11.11
N ARG A 145 8.00 -0.31 -12.14
CA ARG A 145 8.74 0.50 -13.11
C ARG A 145 8.96 1.86 -12.46
N GLN A 146 10.21 2.28 -12.27
CA GLN A 146 10.49 3.69 -11.99
C GLN A 146 9.99 4.49 -13.20
N GLY A 147 8.78 5.03 -13.10
CA GLY A 147 8.15 5.81 -14.16
C GLY A 147 8.45 7.30 -14.00
N ASP A 148 8.77 7.94 -15.11
CA ASP A 148 9.17 9.35 -15.34
C ASP A 148 8.14 10.43 -14.92
N GLY A 149 7.25 10.14 -13.98
CA GLY A 149 6.09 10.94 -13.63
C GLY A 149 6.06 11.39 -12.18
N LEU A 150 7.14 12.02 -11.69
CA LEU A 150 7.06 12.83 -10.47
C LEU A 150 6.13 14.02 -10.74
N ARG A 151 4.81 13.84 -10.56
CA ARG A 151 3.91 14.97 -10.39
C ARG A 151 4.07 15.49 -8.97
N ALA A 152 5.12 16.29 -8.77
CA ALA A 152 5.15 17.24 -7.68
C ALA A 152 3.98 18.22 -7.91
N ALA A 153 2.97 18.14 -7.06
CA ALA A 153 1.95 19.16 -6.92
C ALA A 153 2.42 20.17 -5.87
#